data_AF-A0A6A7K7E9-F1
#
_entry.id   AF-A0A6A7K7E9-F1
#
_cell.length_a   1.000
_cell.length_b   1.000
_cell.length_c   1.000
_cell.angle_alpha   90.00
_cell.angle_beta   90.00
_cell.angle_gamma   90.00
#
_symmetry.space_group_name_H-M   'P 1'
#
loop_
_entity.id
_entity.type
_entity.pdbx_description
1 polymer ?
#
loop_
_entity_poly.entity_id
_entity_poly.type
_entity_poly.pdbx_seq_one_letter_code
_entity_poly.pdbx_strand_id
1 'polypeptide(L)'
;MKKKWSDIIKFAVVGNILHLIVSYIYTFDESKSMAVSGAILALTVTIWLLTGFAFGIRPDRKNEVEMMMLSLVSILPITIYLIACQVLEGLSNISEIQHFSLFYFLGTPVLFWNKPFVLIMNLFGESNIYIQLDINVAVVFLIIFIGGYLGLVTRKYMSKNELTK
;
A
#
# COMPACT_ATOMS: atom_id res chain seq x y z
N MET A 1 16.54 -5.18 18.67
CA MET A 1 15.11 -5.27 18.27
C MET A 1 14.43 -3.91 18.14
N LYS A 2 14.46 -3.03 19.15
CA LYS A 2 13.75 -1.73 19.12
C LYS A 2 14.09 -0.84 17.91
N LYS A 3 15.38 -0.73 17.54
CA LYS A 3 15.82 0.08 16.38
C LYS A 3 15.26 -0.44 15.05
N LYS A 4 15.25 -1.76 14.85
CA LYS A 4 14.74 -2.42 13.64
C LYS A 4 13.25 -2.16 13.43
N TRP A 5 12.45 -2.37 14.47
CA TRP A 5 11.01 -2.08 14.44
C TRP A 5 10.72 -0.60 14.23
N SER A 6 11.50 0.29 14.86
CA SER A 6 11.38 1.73 14.63
C SER A 6 11.60 2.09 13.16
N ASP A 7 12.59 1.49 12.49
CA ASP A 7 12.85 1.75 11.08
C ASP A 7 11.75 1.19 10.17
N ILE A 8 11.24 -0.02 10.45
CA ILE A 8 10.09 -0.59 9.72
C ILE A 8 8.88 0.35 9.80
N ILE A 9 8.53 0.77 11.01
CA ILE A 9 7.38 1.66 11.25
C ILE A 9 7.59 3.00 10.54
N LYS A 10 8.79 3.58 10.60
CA LYS A 10 9.08 4.86 9.91
C LYS A 10 8.84 4.76 8.41
N PHE A 11 9.35 3.72 7.76
CA PHE A 11 9.16 3.56 6.31
C PHE A 11 7.72 3.25 5.94
N ALA A 12 7.03 2.43 6.74
CA ALA A 12 5.60 2.16 6.55
C ALA A 12 4.76 3.44 6.66
N VAL A 13 5.05 4.30 7.64
CA VAL A 13 4.38 5.60 7.82
C VAL A 13 4.69 6.54 6.66
N VAL A 14 5.96 6.66 6.25
CA VAL A 14 6.33 7.52 5.11
C VAL A 14 5.64 7.06 3.82
N GLY A 15 5.66 5.77 3.52
CA GLY A 15 4.98 5.20 2.35
C GLY A 15 3.48 5.48 2.36
N ASN A 16 2.82 5.28 3.50
CA ASN A 16 1.40 5.59 3.65
C ASN A 16 1.09 7.09 3.51
N ILE A 17 1.90 7.98 4.08
CA ILE A 17 1.70 9.43 3.94
C ILE A 17 1.81 9.84 2.47
N LEU A 18 2.84 9.37 1.76
CA LEU A 18 3.03 9.65 0.34
C LEU A 18 1.87 9.09 -0.50
N HIS A 19 1.42 7.88 -0.19
CA HIS A 19 0.26 7.26 -0.84
C HIS A 19 -1.01 8.08 -0.63
N LEU A 20 -1.29 8.51 0.60
CA LEU A 20 -2.46 9.34 0.92
C LEU A 20 -2.39 10.71 0.23
N ILE A 21 -1.20 11.30 0.07
CA ILE A 21 -1.02 12.53 -0.71
C ILE A 21 -1.41 12.29 -2.18
N VAL A 22 -0.99 11.16 -2.77
CA VAL A 22 -1.39 10.81 -4.15
C VAL A 22 -2.90 10.57 -4.25
N SER A 23 -3.50 9.84 -3.31
CA SER A 23 -4.96 9.66 -3.25
C SER A 23 -5.71 11.00 -3.13
N TYR A 24 -5.16 11.93 -2.35
CA TYR A 24 -5.72 13.27 -2.18
C TYR A 24 -5.65 14.07 -3.48
N ILE A 25 -4.49 14.11 -4.12
CA ILE A 25 -4.30 14.79 -5.41
C ILE A 25 -5.26 14.21 -6.46
N TYR A 26 -5.37 12.88 -6.52
CA TYR A 26 -6.28 12.22 -7.46
C TYR A 26 -7.75 12.49 -7.18
N THR A 27 -8.10 13.02 -6.00
CA THR A 27 -9.48 13.41 -5.70
C THR A 27 -9.94 14.66 -6.42
N PHE A 28 -9.01 15.50 -6.87
CA PHE A 28 -9.32 16.70 -7.65
C PHE A 28 -9.39 16.42 -9.17
N ASP A 29 -9.11 15.20 -9.61
CA ASP A 29 -9.28 14.84 -11.02
C ASP A 29 -10.75 14.50 -11.33
N GLU A 30 -11.47 15.47 -11.86
CA GLU A 30 -12.84 15.30 -12.34
C GLU A 30 -12.90 14.70 -13.77
N SER A 31 -11.77 14.68 -14.49
CA SER A 31 -11.74 14.34 -15.92
C SER A 31 -12.06 12.88 -16.23
N LYS A 32 -11.91 12.00 -15.23
CA LYS A 32 -11.99 10.52 -15.37
C LYS A 32 -11.13 10.01 -16.53
N SER A 33 -10.06 10.73 -16.87
CA SER A 33 -9.19 10.40 -17.99
C SER A 33 -8.37 9.15 -17.68
N MET A 34 -8.42 8.17 -18.58
CA MET A 34 -7.63 6.95 -18.47
C MET A 34 -6.12 7.24 -18.40
N ALA A 35 -5.67 8.30 -19.09
CA ALA A 35 -4.26 8.72 -19.05
C ALA A 35 -3.87 9.25 -17.66
N VAL A 36 -4.74 10.04 -17.02
CA VAL A 36 -4.50 10.56 -15.67
C VAL A 36 -4.53 9.43 -14.65
N SER A 37 -5.52 8.53 -14.72
CA SER A 37 -5.56 7.33 -13.88
C SER A 37 -4.31 6.45 -14.05
N GLY A 38 -3.81 6.33 -15.28
CA GLY A 38 -2.58 5.57 -15.59
C GLY A 38 -1.34 6.21 -14.97
N ALA A 39 -1.21 7.53 -15.10
CA ALA A 39 -0.11 8.28 -14.50
C ALA A 39 -0.13 8.21 -12.96
N ILE A 40 -1.31 8.33 -12.35
CA ILE A 40 -1.49 8.21 -10.90
C ILE A 40 -1.14 6.80 -10.42
N LEU A 41 -1.60 5.75 -11.11
CA LEU A 41 -1.24 4.37 -10.79
C LEU A 41 0.27 4.15 -10.87
N ALA A 42 0.91 4.63 -11.94
CA ALA A 42 2.36 4.52 -12.12
C ALA A 42 3.13 5.25 -11.01
N LEU A 43 2.67 6.44 -10.60
CA LEU A 43 3.24 7.19 -9.49
C LEU A 43 3.11 6.43 -8.17
N THR A 44 1.93 5.90 -7.88
CA THR A 44 1.67 5.10 -6.67
C THR A 44 2.55 3.84 -6.62
N VAL A 45 2.65 3.10 -7.72
CA VAL A 45 3.55 1.94 -7.82
C VAL A 45 5.00 2.36 -7.58
N THR A 46 5.43 3.47 -8.17
CA THR A 46 6.79 3.99 -8.00
C THR A 46 7.07 4.36 -6.53
N ILE A 47 6.15 5.04 -5.85
CA ILE A 47 6.28 5.39 -4.43
C ILE A 47 6.47 4.15 -3.56
N TRP A 48 5.63 3.14 -3.74
CA TRP A 48 5.72 1.91 -2.95
C TRP A 48 6.99 1.12 -3.26
N LEU A 49 7.39 1.05 -4.53
CA LEU A 49 8.62 0.39 -4.96
C LEU A 49 9.84 1.09 -4.35
N LEU A 50 9.89 2.42 -4.40
CA LEU A 50 10.97 3.22 -3.83
C LEU A 50 10.99 3.16 -2.30
N THR A 51 9.83 3.07 -1.65
CA THR A 51 9.75 2.88 -0.19
C THR A 51 10.40 1.56 0.21
N GLY A 52 10.07 0.46 -0.48
CA GLY A 52 10.71 -0.83 -0.30
C GLY A 52 12.22 -0.74 -0.58
N PHE A 53 12.61 -0.22 -1.74
CA PHE A 53 14.00 -0.11 -2.16
C PHE A 53 14.87 0.69 -1.19
N ALA A 54 14.40 1.88 -0.80
CA ALA A 54 15.09 2.74 0.15
C ALA A 54 15.22 2.10 1.53
N PHE A 55 14.28 1.23 1.92
CA PHE A 55 14.44 0.42 3.11
C PHE A 55 15.50 -0.67 2.90
N GLY A 56 15.44 -1.43 1.80
CA GLY A 56 16.33 -2.57 1.53
C GLY A 56 17.80 -2.21 1.31
N ILE A 57 18.09 -1.05 0.72
CA ILE A 57 19.47 -0.60 0.42
C ILE A 57 20.26 -0.16 1.65
N ARG A 58 19.59 0.10 2.79
CA ARG A 58 20.28 0.61 3.98
C ARG A 58 21.31 -0.42 4.52
N PRO A 59 22.44 0.06 5.08
CA PRO A 59 23.59 -0.77 5.44
C PRO A 59 23.36 -1.68 6.66
N ASP A 60 22.33 -1.43 7.46
CA ASP A 60 21.92 -2.32 8.53
C ASP A 60 21.54 -3.70 7.96
N ARG A 61 21.96 -4.79 8.64
CA ARG A 61 21.81 -6.18 8.15
C ARG A 61 20.34 -6.61 8.09
N LYS A 62 19.64 -6.12 7.07
CA LYS A 62 18.28 -6.49 6.71
C LYS A 62 18.27 -7.76 5.89
N ASN A 63 17.32 -8.64 6.19
CA ASN A 63 17.07 -9.90 5.49
C ASN A 63 15.71 -9.84 4.77
N GLU A 64 15.37 -10.89 4.02
CA GLU A 64 14.08 -10.96 3.30
C GLU A 64 12.88 -10.87 4.24
N VAL A 65 12.99 -11.44 5.44
CA VAL A 65 11.94 -11.39 6.47
C VAL A 65 11.62 -9.95 6.88
N GLU A 66 12.63 -9.08 7.00
CA GLU A 66 12.41 -7.66 7.31
C GLU A 66 11.73 -6.91 6.16
N MET A 67 11.95 -7.30 4.89
CA MET A 67 11.22 -6.74 3.76
C MET A 67 9.75 -7.17 3.78
N MET A 68 9.50 -8.44 4.08
CA MET A 68 8.15 -8.96 4.25
C MET A 68 7.41 -8.28 5.41
N MET A 69 8.09 -8.07 6.54
CA MET A 69 7.54 -7.31 7.67
C MET A 69 7.22 -5.86 7.30
N LEU A 70 8.06 -5.19 6.51
CA LEU A 70 7.75 -3.84 6.01
C LEU A 70 6.47 -3.85 5.17
N SER A 71 6.34 -4.78 4.22
CA SER A 71 5.12 -4.91 3.41
C SER A 71 3.89 -5.13 4.28
N LEU A 72 3.94 -6.09 5.22
CA LEU A 72 2.83 -6.36 6.16
C LEU A 72 2.44 -5.12 6.97
N VAL A 73 3.41 -4.47 7.61
CA VAL A 73 3.16 -3.28 8.46
C VAL A 73 2.64 -2.11 7.63
N SER A 74 3.05 -1.99 6.37
CA SER A 74 2.58 -0.91 5.48
C SER A 74 1.12 -1.07 5.08
N ILE A 75 0.65 -2.30 4.85
CA ILE A 75 -0.76 -2.57 4.49
C ILE A 75 -1.67 -2.73 5.69
N LEU A 76 -1.13 -3.02 6.87
CA LEU A 76 -1.92 -3.33 8.07
C LEU A 76 -3.02 -2.30 8.38
N PRO A 77 -2.78 -0.97 8.31
CA PRO A 77 -3.83 0.00 8.58
C PRO A 77 -5.03 -0.17 7.66
N ILE A 78 -4.81 -0.28 6.34
CA ILE A 78 -5.91 -0.40 5.38
C ILE A 78 -6.61 -1.77 5.49
N THR A 79 -5.85 -2.84 5.76
CA THR A 79 -6.42 -4.17 5.98
C THR A 79 -7.38 -4.20 7.18
N ILE A 80 -7.07 -3.48 8.26
CA ILE A 80 -7.98 -3.37 9.42
C ILE A 80 -9.30 -2.71 9.01
N TYR A 81 -9.25 -1.61 8.25
CA TYR A 81 -10.45 -0.95 7.74
C TYR A 81 -11.26 -1.84 6.79
N LEU A 82 -10.58 -2.60 5.91
CA LEU A 82 -11.23 -3.52 4.98
C LEU A 82 -11.96 -4.66 5.70
N ILE A 83 -11.29 -5.33 6.64
CA ILE A 83 -11.90 -6.40 7.44
C ILE A 83 -13.10 -5.85 8.20
N ALA A 84 -12.98 -4.66 8.80
CA ALA A 84 -14.10 -4.02 9.48
C ALA A 84 -15.28 -3.76 8.53
N CYS A 85 -15.04 -3.29 7.31
CA CYS A 85 -16.10 -3.10 6.32
C CYS A 85 -16.79 -4.42 5.94
N GLN A 86 -16.01 -5.48 5.69
CA GLN A 86 -16.54 -6.80 5.30
C GLN A 86 -17.37 -7.44 6.42
N VAL A 87 -16.89 -7.36 7.67
CA VAL A 87 -17.62 -7.90 8.84
C VAL A 87 -18.94 -7.17 9.06
N LEU A 88 -18.95 -5.84 8.90
CA LEU A 88 -20.13 -5.03 9.16
C LEU A 88 -21.17 -5.08 8.05
N GLU A 89 -20.77 -5.30 6.80
CA GLU A 89 -21.72 -5.57 5.71
C GLU A 89 -22.58 -6.82 6.00
N GLY A 90 -22.02 -7.80 6.71
CA GLY A 90 -22.75 -8.98 7.16
C GLY A 90 -23.80 -8.74 8.26
N LEU A 91 -23.93 -7.53 8.81
CA LEU A 91 -24.92 -7.20 9.83
C LEU A 91 -26.24 -6.75 9.20
N SER A 92 -27.28 -7.56 9.33
CA SER A 92 -28.58 -7.36 8.66
C SER A 92 -29.57 -6.44 9.39
N ASN A 93 -29.24 -5.90 10.58
CA ASN A 93 -30.20 -5.21 11.46
C ASN A 93 -29.68 -3.88 12.04
N ILE A 94 -29.00 -3.07 11.23
CA ILE A 94 -28.55 -1.73 11.65
C ILE A 94 -29.41 -0.63 11.01
N SER A 95 -29.60 0.48 11.72
CA SER A 95 -30.41 1.60 11.23
C SER A 95 -29.70 2.35 10.10
N GLU A 96 -30.45 3.13 9.32
CA GLU A 96 -29.88 3.94 8.22
C GLU A 96 -28.81 4.94 8.71
N ILE A 97 -29.01 5.54 9.89
CA ILE A 97 -28.02 6.45 10.51
C ILE A 97 -26.74 5.69 10.89
N GLN A 98 -26.87 4.44 11.34
CA GLN A 98 -25.72 3.58 11.63
C GLN A 98 -25.00 3.19 10.35
N HIS A 99 -25.72 2.80 9.29
CA HIS A 99 -25.14 2.55 7.96
C HIS A 99 -24.36 3.76 7.44
N PHE A 100 -24.95 4.95 7.52
CA PHE A 100 -24.30 6.19 7.13
C PHE A 100 -23.02 6.43 7.94
N SER A 101 -23.09 6.34 9.26
CA SER A 101 -21.93 6.54 10.13
C SER A 101 -20.80 5.54 9.85
N LEU A 102 -21.15 4.26 9.64
CA LEU A 102 -20.19 3.21 9.29
C LEU A 102 -19.53 3.46 7.93
N PHE A 103 -20.27 3.96 6.95
CA PHE A 103 -19.72 4.32 5.64
C PHE A 103 -18.68 5.45 5.76
N TYR A 104 -18.97 6.52 6.50
CA TYR A 104 -18.00 7.62 6.66
C TYR A 104 -16.78 7.22 7.48
N PHE A 105 -16.98 6.42 8.52
CA PHE A 105 -15.87 6.04 9.40
C PHE A 105 -14.99 4.94 8.80
N LEU A 106 -15.56 3.97 8.09
CA LEU A 106 -14.82 2.81 7.58
C LEU A 106 -14.73 2.78 6.05
N GLY A 107 -15.86 2.98 5.35
CA GLY A 107 -15.91 2.91 3.90
C GLY A 107 -15.10 4.02 3.22
N THR A 108 -15.18 5.25 3.73
CA THR A 108 -14.48 6.41 3.13
C THR A 108 -12.96 6.24 3.16
N PRO A 109 -12.31 5.89 4.30
CA PRO A 109 -10.89 5.55 4.30
C PRO A 109 -10.50 4.45 3.31
N VAL A 110 -11.34 3.40 3.18
CA VAL A 110 -11.08 2.30 2.25
C VAL A 110 -11.09 2.77 0.80
N LEU A 111 -12.16 3.46 0.39
CA LEU A 111 -12.31 3.97 -0.97
C LEU A 111 -11.22 5.00 -1.30
N PHE A 112 -10.90 5.87 -0.35
CA PHE A 112 -9.87 6.88 -0.52
C PHE A 112 -8.48 6.28 -0.74
N TRP A 113 -8.10 5.30 0.09
CA TRP A 113 -6.82 4.60 -0.07
C TRP A 113 -6.74 3.84 -1.39
N ASN A 114 -7.85 3.23 -1.83
CA ASN A 114 -7.89 2.45 -3.07
C ASN A 114 -8.00 3.28 -4.35
N LYS A 115 -8.34 4.57 -4.24
CA LYS A 115 -8.61 5.44 -5.38
C LYS A 115 -7.54 5.41 -6.49
N PRO A 116 -6.22 5.48 -6.18
CA PRO A 116 -5.17 5.43 -7.20
C PRO A 116 -5.11 4.13 -8.01
N PHE A 117 -5.79 3.08 -7.55
CA PHE A 117 -5.79 1.74 -8.14
C PHE A 117 -7.04 1.44 -8.96
N VAL A 118 -7.86 2.44 -9.32
CA VAL A 118 -9.10 2.24 -10.09
C VAL A 118 -8.89 1.43 -11.38
N LEU A 119 -7.75 1.60 -12.05
CA LEU A 119 -7.44 0.83 -13.26
C LEU A 119 -7.22 -0.66 -12.96
N ILE A 120 -6.65 -1.01 -11.81
CA ILE A 120 -6.51 -2.41 -11.38
C ILE A 120 -7.90 -2.98 -11.08
N MET A 121 -8.72 -2.23 -10.35
CA MET A 121 -10.10 -2.64 -10.03
C MET A 121 -10.92 -2.92 -11.29
N ASN A 122 -10.77 -2.08 -12.33
CA ASN A 122 -11.47 -2.25 -13.60
C ASN A 122 -11.08 -3.52 -14.36
N LEU A 123 -9.90 -4.10 -14.12
CA LEU A 123 -9.53 -5.41 -14.68
C LEU A 123 -10.36 -6.56 -14.10
N PHE A 124 -10.97 -6.34 -12.94
CA PHE A 124 -11.79 -7.30 -12.20
C PHE A 124 -13.23 -6.79 -12.03
N GLY A 125 -13.76 -6.04 -12.99
CA GLY A 125 -15.07 -5.37 -12.88
C GLY A 125 -16.26 -6.30 -12.63
N GLU A 126 -16.15 -7.58 -13.00
CA GLU A 126 -17.18 -8.60 -12.73
C GLU A 126 -17.06 -9.22 -11.33
N SER A 127 -15.96 -8.97 -10.61
CA SER A 127 -15.73 -9.49 -9.26
C SER A 127 -16.42 -8.63 -8.20
N ASN A 128 -16.69 -9.24 -7.04
CA ASN A 128 -17.16 -8.50 -5.87
C ASN A 128 -16.19 -7.35 -5.50
N ILE A 129 -16.72 -6.19 -5.10
CA ILE A 129 -15.95 -5.00 -4.77
C ILE A 129 -14.86 -5.27 -3.72
N TYR A 130 -15.14 -6.09 -2.71
CA TYR A 130 -14.15 -6.45 -1.68
C TYR A 130 -12.99 -7.25 -2.24
N ILE A 131 -13.23 -8.12 -3.22
CA ILE A 131 -12.15 -8.84 -3.93
C ILE A 131 -11.27 -7.85 -4.68
N GLN A 132 -11.87 -6.86 -5.36
CA GLN A 132 -11.11 -5.83 -6.07
C GLN A 132 -10.22 -5.01 -5.11
N LEU A 133 -10.76 -4.66 -3.94
CA LEU A 133 -10.03 -3.93 -2.91
C LEU A 133 -8.90 -4.78 -2.29
N ASP A 134 -9.14 -6.06 -2.05
CA ASP A 134 -8.14 -7.00 -1.53
C ASP A 134 -6.98 -7.20 -2.53
N ILE A 135 -7.28 -7.25 -3.83
CA ILE A 135 -6.28 -7.31 -4.89
C ILE A 135 -5.36 -6.08 -4.83
N ASN A 136 -5.90 -4.86 -4.67
CA ASN A 136 -5.07 -3.66 -4.58
C ASN A 136 -4.12 -3.71 -3.38
N VAL A 137 -4.60 -4.18 -2.23
CA VAL A 137 -3.77 -4.36 -1.03
C VAL A 137 -2.67 -5.38 -1.26
N ALA A 138 -2.99 -6.51 -1.90
CA ALA A 138 -2.01 -7.53 -2.27
C ALA A 138 -0.95 -7.01 -3.26
N VAL A 139 -1.36 -6.17 -4.22
CA VAL A 139 -0.45 -5.51 -5.16
C VAL A 139 0.52 -4.59 -4.44
N VAL A 140 0.06 -3.77 -3.50
CA VAL A 140 0.94 -2.91 -2.68
C VAL A 140 1.92 -3.74 -1.86
N PHE A 141 1.45 -4.80 -1.21
CA PHE A 141 2.31 -5.72 -0.48
C PHE A 141 3.46 -6.25 -1.35
N LEU A 142 3.12 -6.73 -2.55
CA LEU A 142 4.05 -7.29 -3.51
C LEU A 142 5.05 -6.23 -4.01
N ILE A 143 4.59 -5.04 -4.36
CA ILE A 143 5.45 -3.95 -4.87
C ILE A 143 6.48 -3.54 -3.81
N ILE A 144 6.06 -3.36 -2.55
CA ILE A 144 6.98 -3.03 -1.45
C ILE A 144 8.00 -4.16 -1.26
N PHE A 145 7.56 -5.42 -1.33
CA PHE A 145 8.43 -6.57 -1.13
C PHE A 145 9.48 -6.66 -2.24
N ILE A 146 9.06 -6.52 -3.51
CA ILE A 146 9.96 -6.49 -4.67
C ILE A 146 10.95 -5.34 -4.54
N GLY A 147 10.47 -4.13 -4.22
CA GLY A 147 11.33 -2.96 -4.01
C GLY A 147 12.40 -3.23 -2.94
N GLY A 148 11.97 -3.77 -1.79
CA GLY A 148 12.87 -4.15 -0.69
C GLY A 148 13.89 -5.20 -1.09
N TYR A 149 13.47 -6.23 -1.82
CA TYR A 149 14.36 -7.27 -2.32
C TYR A 149 15.39 -6.72 -3.32
N LEU A 150 14.98 -5.85 -4.24
CA LEU A 150 15.89 -5.17 -5.16
C LEU A 150 16.93 -4.36 -4.42
N GLY A 151 16.51 -3.53 -3.43
CA GLY A 151 17.44 -2.76 -2.61
C GLY A 151 18.44 -3.63 -1.85
N LEU A 152 17.98 -4.77 -1.33
CA LEU A 152 18.82 -5.76 -0.64
C LEU A 152 19.88 -6.36 -1.57
N VAL A 153 19.50 -6.79 -2.78
CA VAL A 153 20.40 -7.36 -3.78
C VAL A 153 21.44 -6.32 -4.21
N THR A 154 20.99 -5.11 -4.52
CA THR A 154 21.86 -3.99 -4.92
C THR A 154 22.90 -3.68 -3.85
N ARG A 155 22.52 -3.68 -2.56
CA ARG A 155 23.48 -3.53 -1.45
C ARG A 155 24.51 -4.66 -1.40
N LYS A 156 24.06 -5.93 -1.48
CA LYS A 156 24.97 -7.09 -1.45
C LYS A 156 26.01 -7.01 -2.57
N TYR A 157 25.60 -6.56 -3.75
CA TYR A 157 26.49 -6.34 -4.89
C TYR A 157 27.53 -5.25 -4.61
N MET A 158 27.12 -4.09 -4.08
CA MET A 158 28.05 -3.01 -3.73
C MET A 158 29.08 -3.44 -2.68
N SER A 159 28.66 -4.11 -1.60
CA SER A 159 29.58 -4.57 -0.56
C SER A 159 30.62 -5.58 -1.05
N LYS A 160 30.28 -6.39 -2.06
CA LYS A 160 31.21 -7.37 -2.65
C LYS A 160 32.29 -6.69 -3.49
N ASN A 161 31.91 -5.62 -4.20
CA ASN A 161 32.83 -4.85 -5.04
C ASN A 161 33.79 -3.97 -4.22
N GLU A 162 33.41 -3.55 -3.01
CA GLU A 162 34.31 -2.83 -2.09
C GLU A 162 35.38 -3.73 -1.48
N LEU A 163 35.08 -5.02 -1.23
CA LEU A 163 36.03 -6.00 -0.68
C LEU A 163 37.04 -6.53 -1.70
N THR A 164 36.86 -6.21 -2.99
CA THR A 164 37.72 -6.67 -4.10
C THR A 164 38.60 -5.56 -4.68
N LYS A 165 38.52 -4.35 -4.10
CA LYS A 165 39.44 -3.23 -4.36
C LYS A 165 40.44 -3.11 -3.21
#